data_AF-A0A3A8K5B5-F1
#
_entry.id   AF-A0A3A8K5B5-F1
#
_cell.length_a   1.000
_cell.length_b   1.000
_cell.length_c   1.000
_cell.angle_alpha   90.00
_cell.angle_beta   90.00
_cell.angle_gamma   90.00
#
_symmetry.space_group_name_H-M   'P 1'
#
loop_
_entity.id
_entity.type
_entity.pdbx_description
1 polymer ?
#
loop_
_entity_poly.entity_id
_entity_poly.type
_entity_poly.pdbx_seq_one_letter_code
_entity_poly.pdbx_strand_id
1 'polypeptide(L)'
;MSRLIALTSCLAVLLVGCSNSADAICDRRKECFDSDLDTGKCADKINAWEEEKESEQDDRRARTSECSECIADRTCAEVLSFCIDDCFGIP
;
A
#
# COMPACT_ATOMS: atom_id res chain seq x y z
N MET A 1 -36.38 -20.25 35.86
CA MET A 1 -36.57 -18.95 35.18
C MET A 1 -35.37 -18.71 34.29
N SER A 2 -35.50 -19.02 33.00
CA SER A 2 -34.53 -18.66 31.96
C SER A 2 -34.63 -17.17 31.66
N ARG A 3 -33.51 -16.43 31.66
CA ARG A 3 -33.18 -15.31 30.74
C ARG A 3 -31.65 -15.21 30.69
N LEU A 4 -31.03 -15.77 29.66
CA LEU A 4 -30.74 -15.18 28.34
C LEU A 4 -29.30 -14.68 28.30
N ILE A 5 -28.55 -15.38 27.46
CA ILE A 5 -27.21 -15.13 26.95
C ILE A 5 -27.11 -13.68 26.44
N ALA A 6 -26.08 -12.96 26.86
CA ALA A 6 -25.60 -11.78 26.14
C ALA A 6 -24.26 -12.12 25.49
N LEU A 7 -24.36 -12.87 24.38
CA LEU A 7 -23.39 -12.84 23.29
C LEU A 7 -23.53 -11.49 22.59
N THR A 8 -22.42 -10.74 22.48
CA THR A 8 -22.09 -9.83 21.36
C THR A 8 -20.75 -9.15 21.71
N SER A 9 -19.58 -9.75 21.44
CA SER A 9 -18.83 -9.60 20.18
C SER A 9 -18.99 -8.23 19.51
N CYS A 10 -18.17 -7.24 19.92
CA CYS A 10 -17.99 -5.96 19.24
C CYS A 10 -16.55 -5.42 19.44
N LEU A 11 -15.54 -6.21 19.08
CA LEU A 11 -14.21 -5.70 18.73
C LEU A 11 -13.87 -6.21 17.32
N ALA A 12 -14.76 -5.90 16.38
CA ALA A 12 -14.58 -6.13 14.96
C ALA A 12 -14.69 -4.78 14.23
N VAL A 13 -13.87 -3.80 14.64
CA VAL A 13 -13.65 -2.57 13.84
C VAL A 13 -12.23 -2.05 14.10
N LEU A 14 -11.22 -2.76 13.60
CA LEU A 14 -9.94 -2.19 13.19
C LEU A 14 -9.59 -2.61 11.75
N LEU A 15 -10.61 -2.88 10.92
CA LEU A 15 -10.46 -3.19 9.51
C LEU A 15 -10.64 -1.94 8.63
N VAL A 16 -10.20 -0.79 9.14
CA VAL A 16 -9.99 0.41 8.32
C VAL A 16 -8.53 0.81 8.54
N GLY A 17 -7.66 0.59 7.54
CA GLY A 17 -6.54 1.51 7.35
C GLY A 17 -5.10 1.02 7.42
N CYS A 18 -4.78 -0.28 7.36
CA CYS A 18 -3.45 -0.67 6.86
C CYS A 18 -3.52 -0.59 5.34
N SER A 19 -3.41 0.62 4.78
CA SER A 19 -3.14 0.77 3.34
C SER A 19 -1.95 -0.14 3.02
N ASN A 20 -2.13 -1.11 2.11
CA ASN A 20 -1.02 -1.94 1.71
C ASN A 20 0.00 -1.01 1.02
N SER A 21 1.30 -1.25 1.17
CA SER A 21 2.33 -0.33 0.62
C SER A 21 2.09 -0.04 -0.88
N ALA A 22 1.59 -1.04 -1.61
CA ALA A 22 1.13 -0.91 -3.00
C ALA A 22 -0.01 0.13 -3.18
N ASP A 23 -1.05 0.10 -2.34
CA ASP A 23 -2.16 1.05 -2.41
C ASP A 23 -1.67 2.47 -2.14
N ALA A 24 -0.84 2.66 -1.10
CA ALA A 24 -0.26 3.97 -0.78
C ALA A 24 0.57 4.55 -1.95
N ILE A 25 1.36 3.71 -2.62
CA ILE A 25 2.14 4.10 -3.82
C ILE A 25 1.20 4.49 -4.95
N CYS A 26 0.19 3.69 -5.23
CA CYS A 26 -0.72 3.91 -6.35
C CYS A 26 -1.62 5.14 -6.14
N ASP A 27 -2.14 5.34 -4.94
CA ASP A 27 -2.91 6.53 -4.58
C ASP A 27 -2.06 7.79 -4.71
N ARG A 28 -0.82 7.74 -4.22
CA ARG A 28 0.11 8.86 -4.37
C ARG A 28 0.46 9.14 -5.83
N ARG A 29 0.66 8.09 -6.65
CA ARG A 29 0.91 8.26 -8.09
C ARG A 29 -0.29 8.89 -8.79
N LYS A 30 -1.50 8.50 -8.42
CA LYS A 30 -2.73 9.09 -8.94
C LYS A 30 -2.83 10.57 -8.58
N GLU A 31 -2.55 10.91 -7.33
CA GLU A 31 -2.57 12.29 -6.83
C GLU A 31 -1.55 13.18 -7.56
N CYS A 32 -0.31 12.68 -7.73
CA CYS A 32 0.81 13.52 -8.14
C CYS A 32 1.12 13.52 -9.64
N PHE A 33 0.78 12.44 -10.36
CA PHE A 33 1.27 12.24 -11.73
C PHE A 33 0.17 11.89 -12.73
N ASP A 34 -0.85 11.12 -12.33
CA ASP A 34 -1.89 10.67 -13.26
C ASP A 34 -3.25 10.50 -12.57
N SER A 35 -4.11 11.51 -12.67
CA SER A 35 -5.44 11.49 -12.05
C SER A 35 -6.35 10.37 -12.56
N ASP A 36 -6.09 9.84 -13.75
CA ASP A 36 -6.89 8.79 -14.38
C ASP A 36 -6.39 7.37 -14.04
N LEU A 37 -5.30 7.27 -13.28
CA LEU A 37 -4.73 5.99 -12.83
C LEU A 37 -5.77 5.16 -12.06
N ASP A 38 -5.94 3.91 -12.49
CA ASP A 38 -6.73 2.89 -11.79
C ASP A 38 -5.87 2.31 -10.66
N THR A 39 -6.12 2.76 -9.43
CA THR A 39 -5.28 2.42 -8.27
C THR A 39 -5.40 0.95 -7.89
N GLY A 40 -6.55 0.31 -8.15
CA GLY A 40 -6.74 -1.12 -7.95
C GLY A 40 -5.86 -1.94 -8.90
N LYS A 41 -5.89 -1.65 -10.21
CA LYS A 41 -5.01 -2.32 -11.17
C LYS A 41 -3.52 -2.05 -10.92
N CYS A 42 -3.20 -0.85 -10.46
CA CYS A 42 -1.84 -0.50 -10.07
C CYS A 42 -1.37 -1.35 -8.89
N ALA A 43 -2.18 -1.47 -7.83
CA ALA A 43 -1.86 -2.29 -6.67
C ALA A 43 -1.72 -3.77 -7.04
N ASP A 44 -2.63 -4.30 -7.86
CA ASP A 44 -2.55 -5.68 -8.38
C ASP A 44 -1.21 -5.93 -9.11
N LYS A 45 -0.73 -4.96 -9.90
CA LYS A 45 0.53 -5.07 -10.63
C LYS A 45 1.75 -5.06 -9.71
N ILE A 46 1.74 -4.24 -8.66
CA ILE A 46 2.80 -4.21 -7.65
C ILE A 46 2.83 -5.53 -6.88
N ASN A 47 1.67 -6.00 -6.39
CA ASN A 47 1.57 -7.26 -5.66
C ASN A 47 2.02 -8.45 -6.52
N ALA A 48 1.58 -8.52 -7.79
CA ALA A 48 2.02 -9.56 -8.71
C ALA A 48 3.53 -9.52 -8.97
N TRP A 49 4.12 -8.32 -9.02
CA TRP A 49 5.56 -8.16 -9.16
C TRP A 49 6.32 -8.60 -7.90
N GLU A 50 5.84 -8.30 -6.70
CA GLU A 50 6.45 -8.82 -5.47
C GLU A 50 6.49 -10.35 -5.43
N GLU A 51 5.45 -10.99 -5.99
CA GLU A 51 5.29 -12.44 -5.96
C GLU A 51 5.90 -13.19 -7.16
N GLU A 52 6.24 -12.48 -8.23
CA GLU A 52 6.69 -13.07 -9.51
C GLU A 52 7.94 -13.95 -9.37
N LYS A 53 8.85 -13.59 -8.45
CA LYS A 53 10.11 -14.32 -8.23
C LYS A 53 10.33 -14.61 -6.75
N GLU A 54 10.14 -15.86 -6.37
CA GLU A 54 10.28 -16.32 -4.99
C GLU A 54 11.64 -15.94 -4.36
N SER A 55 12.75 -16.06 -5.11
CA SER A 55 14.09 -15.71 -4.61
C SER A 55 14.32 -14.22 -4.39
N GLU A 56 13.48 -13.35 -4.94
CA GLU A 56 13.57 -11.88 -4.81
C GLU A 56 12.39 -11.32 -3.99
N GLN A 57 11.46 -12.16 -3.53
CA GLN A 57 10.19 -11.72 -2.96
C GLN A 57 10.38 -10.78 -1.77
N ASP A 58 11.26 -11.15 -0.84
CA ASP A 58 11.52 -10.35 0.37
C ASP A 58 12.12 -8.98 0.02
N ASP A 59 13.09 -8.94 -0.91
CA ASP A 59 13.71 -7.68 -1.37
C ASP A 59 12.70 -6.79 -2.10
N ARG A 60 11.80 -7.38 -2.88
CA ARG A 60 10.75 -6.64 -3.60
C ARG A 60 9.73 -6.04 -2.64
N ARG A 61 9.27 -6.81 -1.65
CA ARG A 61 8.39 -6.33 -0.57
C ARG A 61 9.05 -5.24 0.26
N ALA A 62 10.33 -5.40 0.59
CA ALA A 62 11.10 -4.39 1.31
C ALA A 62 11.12 -3.07 0.52
N ARG A 63 11.44 -3.12 -0.78
CA ARG A 63 11.41 -1.92 -1.65
C ARG A 63 10.04 -1.26 -1.73
N THR A 64 8.95 -2.03 -1.84
CA THR A 64 7.60 -1.45 -1.80
C THR A 64 7.32 -0.76 -0.47
N SER A 65 7.74 -1.36 0.65
CA SER A 65 7.62 -0.73 1.98
C SER A 65 8.39 0.57 2.05
N GLU A 66 9.69 0.56 1.69
CA GLU A 66 10.58 1.72 1.72
C GLU A 66 10.05 2.87 0.86
N CYS A 67 9.60 2.57 -0.36
CA CYS A 67 8.95 3.57 -1.21
C CYS A 67 7.70 4.14 -0.55
N SER A 68 6.82 3.29 0.00
CA SER A 68 5.57 3.74 0.65
C SER A 68 5.83 4.62 1.88
N GLU A 69 6.87 4.31 2.65
CA GLU A 69 7.30 5.09 3.81
C GLU A 69 7.90 6.44 3.37
N CYS A 70 8.74 6.46 2.33
CA CYS A 70 9.33 7.70 1.85
C CYS A 70 8.27 8.69 1.36
N ILE A 71 7.27 8.21 0.60
CA ILE A 71 6.28 9.10 -0.01
C ILE A 71 5.23 9.60 0.98
N ALA A 72 4.96 8.88 2.09
CA ALA A 72 3.87 9.21 3.02
C ALA A 72 3.96 10.65 3.56
N ASP A 73 5.17 11.09 3.93
CA ASP A 73 5.43 12.38 4.57
C ASP A 73 5.90 13.49 3.59
N ARG A 74 5.72 13.28 2.28
CA ARG A 74 6.22 14.20 1.24
C ARG A 74 5.12 14.83 0.43
N THR A 75 5.38 16.00 -0.14
CA THR A 75 4.53 16.60 -1.18
C THR A 75 4.85 16.00 -2.56
N CYS A 76 3.96 16.16 -3.54
CA CYS A 76 4.20 15.65 -4.90
C CYS A 76 5.51 16.17 -5.53
N ALA A 77 5.88 17.42 -5.23
CA ALA A 77 7.14 18.01 -5.71
C ALA A 77 8.37 17.36 -5.05
N GLU A 78 8.24 16.94 -3.79
CA GLU A 78 9.31 16.31 -3.03
C GLU A 78 9.47 14.81 -3.37
N VAL A 79 8.37 14.10 -3.67
CA VAL A 79 8.40 12.66 -4.01
C VAL A 79 9.41 12.37 -5.13
N LEU A 80 9.39 13.15 -6.21
CA LEU A 80 10.30 12.93 -7.35
C LEU A 80 11.77 13.20 -6.99
N SER A 81 12.03 14.08 -6.03
CA SER A 81 13.39 14.49 -5.68
C SER A 81 14.01 13.65 -4.57
N PHE A 82 13.18 13.12 -3.67
CA PHE A 82 13.66 12.46 -2.45
C PHE A 82 13.33 10.97 -2.37
N CYS A 83 12.33 10.49 -3.10
CA CYS A 83 11.88 9.09 -3.03
C CYS A 83 12.10 8.32 -4.32
N ILE A 84 12.72 8.94 -5.33
CA ILE A 84 12.89 8.29 -6.63
C ILE A 84 13.71 7.01 -6.52
N ASP A 85 14.76 6.99 -5.71
CA ASP A 85 15.63 5.82 -5.56
C ASP A 85 14.90 4.66 -4.87
N ASP A 86 14.14 4.94 -3.81
CA ASP A 86 13.35 3.95 -3.07
C ASP A 86 12.21 3.39 -3.94
N CYS A 87 11.60 4.24 -4.77
CA CYS A 87 10.49 3.88 -5.64
C CYS A 87 10.91 3.37 -7.03
N PHE A 88 12.19 3.50 -7.39
CA PHE A 88 12.66 3.17 -8.72
C PHE A 88 12.50 1.67 -8.99
N GLY A 89 11.93 1.32 -10.14
CA GLY A 89 11.75 -0.08 -10.55
C GLY A 89 10.57 -0.80 -9.89
N ILE A 90 9.72 -0.10 -9.14
CA ILE A 90 8.40 -0.61 -8.74
C ILE A 90 7.42 -0.33 -9.89
N PRO A 91 6.73 -1.35 -10.44
CA PRO A 91 5.97 -1.23 -11.68
C PRO A 91 4.67 -0.41 -11.59
#